data_AF-A0A0C9SMB3-F1
#
_entry.id   AF-A0A0C9SMB3-F1
#
_cell.length_a   1.000
_cell.length_b   1.000
_cell.length_c   1.000
_cell.angle_alpha   90.00
_cell.angle_beta   90.00
_cell.angle_gamma   90.00
#
_symmetry.space_group_name_H-M   'P 1'
#
loop_
_entity.id
_entity.type
_entity.pdbx_description
1 polymer ?
#
loop_
_entity_poly.entity_id
_entity_poly.type
_entity_poly.pdbx_seq_one_letter_code
_entity_poly.pdbx_strand_id
1 'polypeptide(L)'
;MGGEAYEDKGTVTVMERKEYAVFRELLRMVPGMEARLMESSEEEVVHLADLIQKGANGARADDSKGMKTAIIDWITPKGQSLNPHIPRNVKAGRGFNHERTGALLCPAGLDWENTE
;
A
#
# COMPACT_ATOMS: atom_id res chain seq x y z
N MET A 1 -38.77 45.05 11.25
CA MET A 1 -38.32 44.19 10.16
C MET A 1 -36.98 43.61 10.58
N GLY A 2 -37.00 42.39 11.12
CA GLY A 2 -35.79 41.69 11.53
C GLY A 2 -35.07 41.16 10.30
N GLY A 3 -33.77 41.43 10.21
CA GLY A 3 -32.91 40.81 9.22
C GLY A 3 -32.77 39.33 9.53
N GLU A 4 -33.22 38.49 8.62
CA GLU A 4 -32.90 37.07 8.63
C GLU A 4 -31.40 36.94 8.33
N ALA A 5 -30.66 36.42 9.32
CA ALA A 5 -29.28 36.02 9.15
C ALA A 5 -29.24 34.90 8.10
N TYR A 6 -28.60 35.20 6.97
CA TYR A 6 -28.25 34.19 5.98
C TYR A 6 -27.32 33.18 6.67
N GLU A 7 -27.80 31.96 6.85
CA GLU A 7 -26.98 30.82 7.26
C GLU A 7 -25.79 30.70 6.30
N ASP A 8 -24.59 30.98 6.82
CA ASP A 8 -23.33 30.63 6.20
C ASP A 8 -23.28 29.10 6.10
N LYS A 9 -23.74 28.57 4.96
CA LYS A 9 -23.49 27.17 4.58
C LYS A 9 -22.01 27.07 4.28
N GLY A 10 -21.25 26.85 5.35
CA GLY A 10 -19.79 26.80 5.37
C GLY A 10 -19.24 26.07 4.15
N THR A 11 -18.31 26.72 3.48
CA THR A 11 -17.64 26.18 2.29
C THR A 11 -16.99 24.84 2.61
N VAL A 12 -17.47 23.75 2.00
CA VAL A 12 -16.88 22.41 2.12
C VAL A 12 -15.41 22.49 1.74
N THR A 13 -14.55 22.08 2.68
CA THR A 13 -13.10 22.08 2.54
C THR A 13 -12.64 21.09 1.47
N VAL A 14 -11.41 21.26 0.98
CA VAL A 14 -10.81 20.32 0.04
C VAL A 14 -10.70 18.91 0.63
N MET A 15 -10.46 18.82 1.95
CA MET A 15 -10.35 17.55 2.67
C MET A 15 -11.69 16.82 2.72
N GLU A 16 -12.76 17.49 3.13
CA GLU A 16 -14.10 16.89 3.17
C GLU A 16 -14.57 16.42 1.80
N ARG A 17 -14.25 17.14 0.71
CA ARG A 17 -14.55 16.68 -0.66
C ARG A 17 -13.80 15.39 -1.00
N LYS A 18 -12.53 15.30 -0.60
CA LYS A 18 -11.70 14.11 -0.83
C LYS A 18 -12.22 12.92 -0.03
N GLU A 19 -12.57 13.13 1.24
CA GLU A 19 -13.15 12.11 2.11
C GLU A 19 -14.49 11.62 1.57
N TYR A 20 -15.36 12.53 1.13
CA TYR A 20 -16.63 12.18 0.50
C TYR A 20 -16.44 11.37 -0.78
N ALA A 21 -15.46 11.74 -1.63
CA ALA A 21 -15.14 10.96 -2.83
C ALA A 21 -14.68 9.53 -2.49
N VAL A 22 -13.82 9.37 -1.49
CA VAL A 22 -13.39 8.04 -1.00
C VAL A 22 -14.57 7.25 -0.45
N PHE A 23 -15.43 7.89 0.35
CA PHE A 23 -16.64 7.28 0.90
C PHE A 23 -17.57 6.76 -0.21
N ARG A 24 -17.78 7.54 -1.27
CA ARG A 24 -18.58 7.16 -2.43
C ARG A 24 -18.03 5.93 -3.15
N GLU A 25 -16.70 5.84 -3.31
CA GLU A 25 -16.09 4.63 -3.90
C GLU A 25 -16.24 3.41 -2.99
N LEU A 26 -16.12 3.58 -1.66
CA LEU A 26 -16.36 2.48 -0.72
C LEU A 26 -17.78 1.94 -0.81
N LEU A 27 -18.79 2.83 -0.87
CA LEU A 27 -20.19 2.43 -1.04
C LEU A 27 -20.44 1.67 -2.35
N ARG A 28 -19.71 2.02 -3.42
CA ARG A 28 -19.78 1.31 -4.71
C ARG A 28 -19.16 -0.08 -4.64
N MET A 29 -18.10 -0.25 -3.85
CA MET A 29 -17.41 -1.54 -3.68
C MET A 29 -18.12 -2.49 -2.72
N VAL A 30 -18.82 -1.97 -1.70
CA VAL A 30 -19.47 -2.77 -0.66
C VAL A 30 -20.98 -2.46 -0.63
N PRO A 31 -21.80 -3.24 -1.35
CA PRO A 31 -23.24 -3.06 -1.35
C PRO A 31 -23.84 -3.17 0.07
N GLY A 32 -24.75 -2.26 0.40
CA GLY A 32 -25.43 -2.23 1.71
C GLY A 32 -24.62 -1.58 2.84
N MET A 33 -23.39 -1.12 2.58
CA MET A 33 -22.55 -0.49 3.60
C MET A 33 -23.18 0.81 4.17
N GLU A 34 -23.85 1.61 3.34
CA GLU A 34 -24.51 2.84 3.78
C GLU A 34 -25.60 2.56 4.81
N ALA A 35 -26.54 1.66 4.49
CA ALA A 35 -27.60 1.25 5.41
C ALA A 35 -27.01 0.68 6.70
N ARG A 36 -25.98 -0.17 6.59
CA ARG A 36 -25.32 -0.74 7.77
C ARG A 36 -24.69 0.32 8.66
N LEU A 37 -24.03 1.32 8.09
CA LEU A 37 -23.42 2.43 8.84
C LEU A 37 -24.49 3.29 9.54
N MET A 38 -25.63 3.55 8.89
CA MET A 38 -26.72 4.34 9.46
C MET A 38 -27.42 3.63 10.63
N GLU A 39 -27.41 2.31 10.64
CA GLU A 39 -28.01 1.47 11.70
C GLU A 39 -26.98 1.04 12.77
N SER A 40 -25.71 1.36 12.58
CA SER A 40 -24.62 0.89 13.45
C SER A 40 -24.43 1.76 14.69
N SER A 41 -23.99 1.12 15.78
CA SER A 41 -23.47 1.86 16.95
C SER A 41 -22.09 2.45 16.66
N GLU A 42 -21.64 3.38 17.51
CA GLU A 42 -20.31 3.99 17.37
C GLU A 42 -19.18 2.93 17.41
N GLU A 43 -19.30 1.94 18.29
CA GLU A 43 -18.33 0.85 18.40
C GLU A 43 -18.26 0.00 17.12
N GLU A 44 -19.42 -0.25 16.48
CA GLU A 44 -19.48 -0.97 15.21
C GLU A 44 -18.86 -0.16 14.07
N VAL A 45 -19.07 1.16 14.04
CA VAL A 45 -18.43 2.05 13.05
C VAL A 45 -16.92 2.05 13.22
N VAL A 46 -16.42 2.15 14.45
CA VAL A 46 -14.97 2.05 14.75
C VAL A 46 -14.43 0.69 14.32
N HIS A 47 -15.16 -0.39 14.58
CA HIS A 47 -14.76 -1.73 14.14
C HIS A 47 -14.68 -1.86 12.61
N LEU A 48 -15.66 -1.30 11.88
CA LEU A 48 -15.64 -1.25 10.42
C LEU A 48 -14.44 -0.46 9.89
N ALA A 49 -14.14 0.70 10.49
CA ALA A 49 -12.97 1.49 10.14
C ALA A 49 -11.66 0.69 10.32
N ASP A 50 -11.54 -0.05 11.42
CA ASP A 50 -10.41 -0.96 11.70
C ASP A 50 -10.27 -2.04 10.62
N LEU A 51 -11.37 -2.64 10.19
CA LEU A 51 -11.37 -3.66 9.14
C LEU A 51 -10.93 -3.07 7.80
N ILE A 52 -11.42 -1.89 7.44
CA ILE A 52 -11.01 -1.18 6.21
C ILE A 52 -9.50 -0.87 6.28
N GLN A 53 -9.02 -0.35 7.42
CA GLN A 53 -7.61 -0.03 7.60
C GLN A 53 -6.72 -1.27 7.53
N LYS A 54 -7.15 -2.40 8.11
CA LYS A 54 -6.48 -3.71 8.00
C LYS A 54 -6.43 -4.18 6.55
N GLY A 55 -7.54 -4.08 5.81
CA GLY A 55 -7.59 -4.42 4.39
C GLY A 55 -6.65 -3.57 3.54
N ALA A 56 -6.65 -2.24 3.74
CA ALA A 56 -5.75 -1.32 3.05
C ALA A 56 -4.27 -1.61 3.34
N ASN A 57 -3.93 -1.90 4.61
CA ASN A 57 -2.59 -2.30 5.00
C ASN A 57 -2.20 -3.64 4.37
N GLY A 58 -3.12 -4.60 4.34
CA GLY A 58 -2.94 -5.90 3.70
C GLY A 58 -2.63 -5.77 2.21
N ALA A 59 -3.45 -5.02 1.47
CA ALA A 59 -3.26 -4.80 0.04
C ALA A 59 -1.88 -4.18 -0.28
N ARG A 60 -1.49 -3.13 0.45
CA ARG A 60 -0.16 -2.51 0.31
C ARG A 60 0.99 -3.48 0.63
N ALA A 61 0.81 -4.30 1.66
CA ALA A 61 1.83 -5.25 2.08
C ALA A 61 1.96 -6.39 1.06
N ASP A 62 0.86 -6.88 0.51
CA ASP A 62 0.83 -7.99 -0.45
C ASP A 62 1.62 -7.68 -1.73
N ASP A 63 1.49 -6.46 -2.28
CA ASP A 63 2.29 -6.00 -3.42
C ASP A 63 3.80 -6.20 -3.16
N SER A 64 4.27 -5.76 -1.99
CA SER A 64 5.68 -5.87 -1.62
C SER A 64 6.10 -7.28 -1.24
N LYS A 65 5.19 -8.09 -0.69
CA LYS A 65 5.46 -9.45 -0.20
C LYS A 65 5.50 -10.47 -1.34
N GLY A 66 4.64 -10.32 -2.35
CA GLY A 66 4.68 -11.15 -3.55
C GLY A 66 5.90 -10.85 -4.41
N MET A 67 6.17 -9.56 -4.64
CA MET A 67 7.25 -9.13 -5.53
C MET A 67 8.64 -9.57 -5.03
N LYS A 68 8.92 -9.50 -3.72
CA LYS A 68 10.23 -9.93 -3.18
C LYS A 68 10.53 -11.40 -3.46
N THR A 69 9.51 -12.25 -3.54
CA THR A 69 9.70 -13.68 -3.77
C THR A 69 9.88 -13.95 -5.26
N ALA A 70 9.03 -13.34 -6.10
CA ALA A 70 9.14 -13.43 -7.55
C ALA A 70 10.51 -12.94 -8.08
N ILE A 71 11.06 -11.86 -7.51
CA ILE A 71 12.38 -11.36 -7.90
C ILE A 71 13.47 -12.40 -7.65
N ILE A 72 13.45 -13.08 -6.50
CA ILE A 72 14.46 -14.10 -6.19
C ILE A 72 14.36 -15.28 -7.15
N ASP A 73 13.15 -15.72 -7.47
CA ASP A 73 12.93 -16.80 -8.44
C ASP A 73 13.39 -16.39 -9.84
N TRP A 74 13.13 -15.13 -10.24
CA TRP A 74 13.52 -14.60 -11.53
C TRP A 74 15.05 -14.51 -11.69
N ILE A 75 15.75 -14.02 -10.67
CA ILE A 75 17.20 -13.94 -10.75
C ILE A 75 17.81 -15.33 -10.62
N THR A 76 17.34 -16.21 -9.75
CA THR A 76 17.99 -17.51 -9.49
C THR A 76 18.07 -18.38 -10.77
N PRO A 77 19.26 -18.81 -11.22
CA PRO A 77 19.39 -19.63 -12.43
C PRO A 77 18.69 -20.97 -12.25
N LYS A 78 18.09 -21.50 -13.32
CA LYS A 78 17.35 -22.78 -13.27
C LYS A 78 18.24 -23.91 -12.76
N GLY A 79 17.77 -24.62 -11.73
CA GLY A 79 18.49 -25.74 -11.12
C GLY A 79 19.69 -25.33 -10.26
N GLN A 80 19.89 -24.04 -10.00
CA GLN A 80 20.97 -23.55 -9.14
C GLN A 80 20.42 -22.75 -7.95
N SER A 81 21.29 -22.41 -7.02
CA SER A 81 21.04 -21.46 -5.94
C SER A 81 21.92 -20.22 -6.09
N LEU A 82 21.47 -19.09 -5.54
CA LEU A 82 22.34 -17.93 -5.34
C LEU A 82 23.41 -18.26 -4.31
N ASN A 83 24.60 -17.69 -4.48
CA ASN A 83 25.69 -17.79 -3.52
C ASN A 83 26.13 -16.37 -3.09
N PRO A 84 25.97 -16.00 -1.81
CA PRO A 84 25.31 -16.77 -0.74
C PRO A 84 23.79 -16.97 -0.98
N HIS A 85 23.19 -17.98 -0.36
CA HIS A 85 21.75 -18.23 -0.53
C HIS A 85 20.93 -17.05 -0.01
N ILE A 86 20.01 -16.54 -0.84
CA ILE A 86 19.04 -15.51 -0.44
C ILE A 86 17.67 -16.15 -0.15
N PRO A 87 17.18 -16.10 1.10
CA PRO A 87 15.84 -16.57 1.42
C PRO A 87 14.77 -15.75 0.71
N ARG A 88 13.78 -16.42 0.11
CA ARG A 88 12.71 -15.79 -0.70
C ARG A 88 11.84 -14.79 0.07
N ASN A 89 11.71 -14.94 1.38
CA ASN A 89 10.82 -14.17 2.25
C ASN A 89 11.53 -13.08 3.08
N VAL A 90 12.86 -13.02 3.11
CA VAL A 90 13.65 -12.09 3.94
C VAL A 90 14.41 -11.11 3.06
N LYS A 91 14.42 -9.82 3.43
CA LYS A 91 15.13 -8.75 2.70
C LYS A 91 16.61 -8.64 3.06
N ALA A 92 17.01 -9.12 4.23
CA ALA A 92 18.39 -9.10 4.69
C ALA A 92 19.31 -9.85 3.70
N GLY A 93 20.52 -9.33 3.48
CA GLY A 93 21.49 -9.91 2.55
C GLY A 93 21.14 -9.71 1.07
N ARG A 94 20.21 -8.80 0.74
CA ARG A 94 19.91 -8.40 -0.65
C ARG A 94 20.47 -7.01 -0.97
N GLY A 95 20.33 -6.62 -2.24
CA GLY A 95 20.77 -5.33 -2.75
C GLY A 95 22.28 -5.29 -2.89
N PHE A 96 22.91 -4.17 -2.52
CA PHE A 96 24.37 -4.01 -2.59
C PHE A 96 25.17 -4.92 -1.64
N ASN A 97 24.50 -5.61 -0.70
CA ASN A 97 25.16 -6.56 0.21
C ASN A 97 25.35 -7.96 -0.38
N HIS A 98 25.01 -8.17 -1.66
CA HIS A 98 25.16 -9.46 -2.32
C HIS A 98 25.48 -9.25 -3.79
N GLU A 99 26.56 -9.85 -4.27
CA GLU A 99 27.10 -9.71 -5.64
C GLU A 99 26.03 -9.70 -6.73
N ARG A 100 25.25 -10.78 -6.83
CA ARG A 100 24.18 -10.92 -7.83
C ARG A 100 23.16 -9.76 -7.82
N THR A 101 22.68 -9.36 -6.64
CA THR A 101 21.65 -8.32 -6.54
C THR A 101 22.26 -6.91 -6.59
N GLY A 102 23.51 -6.74 -6.18
CA GLY A 102 24.26 -5.50 -6.27
C GLY A 102 24.56 -5.15 -7.73
N ALA A 103 25.05 -6.12 -8.49
CA ALA A 103 25.29 -5.98 -9.93
C ALA A 103 24.03 -5.53 -10.70
N LEU A 104 22.85 -6.08 -10.37
CA LEU A 104 21.58 -5.69 -10.99
C LEU A 104 21.09 -4.29 -10.59
N LEU A 105 21.57 -3.76 -9.47
CA LEU A 105 21.26 -2.39 -9.01
C LEU A 105 22.36 -1.39 -9.40
N CYS A 106 23.48 -1.87 -9.95
CA CYS A 106 24.57 -1.02 -10.40
C CYS A 106 24.04 -0.07 -11.49
N PRO A 107 24.31 1.25 -11.38
CA PRO A 107 23.95 2.19 -12.44
C PRO A 107 24.54 1.77 -13.79
N ALA A 108 23.78 1.94 -14.88
CA ALA A 108 24.20 1.48 -16.21
C ALA A 108 25.50 2.14 -16.75
N GLY A 109 25.92 3.26 -16.16
CA GLY A 109 27.18 3.94 -16.49
C GLY A 109 28.38 3.50 -15.63
N LEU A 110 28.18 2.55 -14.71
CA LEU A 110 29.21 2.02 -13.82
C LEU A 110 29.36 0.53 -14.05
N ASP A 111 30.61 0.06 -14.01
CA ASP A 111 30.92 -1.35 -14.02
C ASP A 111 30.96 -1.87 -12.57
N TRP A 112 30.10 -2.84 -12.27
CA TRP A 112 30.03 -3.45 -10.93
C TRP A 112 31.32 -4.19 -10.57
N GLU A 113 32.00 -4.76 -11.56
CA GLU A 113 33.23 -5.54 -11.35
C GLU A 113 34.48 -4.65 -11.26
N ASN A 114 34.33 -3.32 -11.43
CA ASN A 114 35.44 -2.40 -11.35
C ASN A 114 35.86 -2.15 -9.89
N THR A 115 37.09 -2.56 -9.56
CA THR A 115 37.71 -2.43 -8.23
C THR A 115 38.75 -1.31 -8.12
N GLU A 116 38.91 -0.47 -9.15
CA GLU A 116 39.89 0.63 -9.21
C GLU A 116 39.53 1.85 -8.34
#